data_AF-A0A520IIC9-F1
#
_entry.id   AF-A0A520IIC9-F1
#
_cell.length_a   1.000
_cell.length_b   1.000
_cell.length_c   1.000
_cell.angle_alpha   90.00
_cell.angle_beta   90.00
_cell.angle_gamma   90.00
#
_symmetry.space_group_name_H-M   'P 1'
#
loop_
_entity.id
_entity.type
_entity.pdbx_description
1 polymer ?
#
loop_
_entity_poly.entity_id
_entity_poly.type
_entity_poly.pdbx_seq_one_letter_code
_entity_poly.pdbx_strand_id
1 'polypeptide(L)'
;MIGLAATTSITGGYRQASGGLYLLGGPLVVEGVASLTGGTVATRLPSAVNYLAGSIAATLVRGGAGSSYAGVEVDTGDTPGLALRGGASGSDLVVTALNHYIGATLASLTNSGSIASGYGLFVAESGSLGSMTNSGTLAGSIAAIHNDGTLGPIINTGVIAGNIDNLSAQALQIRGGTLTGYAPDSQGTITSNRGDVVLGGTIVLNHYVGATLGSLTNSGSVAQAYPVYVATTGSLGSLTNSGTLSGSIAAIYTAGTLGQITNSGLIAGNIENASAQGLRIAGGTGTVFGTLTGNGAGRGTISSATAPVAFTAGNLLLDDDIVATGLVVSNTGAVLRLPNSASITGGYSQTAGELALASGTRLVVSG
;
A
#
# COMPACT_ATOMS: atom_id res chain seq x y z
N MET A 1 20.34 -40.01 0.57
CA MET A 1 20.36 -38.58 0.91
C MET A 1 21.71 -38.29 1.53
N ILE A 2 22.43 -37.28 1.05
CA ILE A 2 23.77 -36.90 1.55
C ILE A 2 23.69 -35.49 2.11
N GLY A 3 24.17 -35.28 3.33
CA GLY A 3 24.24 -33.96 3.96
C GLY A 3 25.68 -33.46 4.04
N LEU A 4 25.92 -32.22 3.59
CA LEU A 4 27.21 -31.55 3.69
C LEU A 4 27.13 -30.48 4.79
N ALA A 5 27.82 -30.72 5.91
CA ALA A 5 27.84 -29.82 7.06
C ALA A 5 28.72 -28.57 6.85
N ALA A 6 29.58 -28.58 5.84
CA ALA A 6 30.49 -27.50 5.47
C ALA A 6 30.79 -27.57 3.97
N THR A 7 31.48 -26.56 3.44
CA THR A 7 32.03 -26.58 2.08
C THR A 7 32.82 -27.88 1.86
N THR A 8 32.46 -28.62 0.81
CA THR A 8 33.09 -29.90 0.49
C THR A 8 33.66 -29.83 -0.92
N SER A 9 34.93 -30.19 -1.09
CA SER A 9 35.60 -30.17 -2.40
C SER A 9 35.74 -31.57 -2.98
N ILE A 10 35.49 -31.72 -4.28
CA ILE A 10 35.70 -32.92 -5.09
C ILE A 10 36.68 -32.58 -6.21
N THR A 11 37.82 -33.26 -6.24
CA THR A 11 38.88 -33.09 -7.27
C THR A 11 38.47 -33.66 -8.64
N GLY A 12 37.53 -34.61 -8.67
CA GLY A 12 36.99 -35.22 -9.89
C GLY A 12 35.66 -34.60 -10.37
N GLY A 13 34.93 -35.34 -11.20
CA GLY A 13 33.55 -34.98 -11.56
C GLY A 13 32.54 -35.43 -10.51
N TYR A 14 31.40 -34.74 -10.45
CA TYR A 14 30.25 -35.11 -9.61
C TYR A 14 29.04 -35.39 -10.49
N ARG A 15 28.30 -36.47 -10.20
CA ARG A 15 27.10 -36.85 -10.96
C ARG A 15 25.95 -37.15 -10.01
N GLN A 16 24.78 -36.60 -10.31
CA GLN A 16 23.53 -36.88 -9.61
C GLN A 16 22.41 -37.04 -10.64
N ALA A 17 21.74 -38.19 -10.61
CA ALA A 17 20.56 -38.45 -11.46
C ALA A 17 19.26 -38.57 -10.66
N SER A 18 19.36 -38.82 -9.35
CA SER A 18 18.25 -38.94 -8.42
C SER A 18 18.73 -38.76 -6.97
N GLY A 19 17.80 -38.72 -6.02
CA GLY A 19 18.11 -38.53 -4.59
C GLY A 19 18.34 -37.05 -4.21
N GLY A 20 18.66 -36.83 -2.93
CA GLY A 20 18.83 -35.50 -2.36
C GLY A 20 20.24 -35.21 -1.85
N LEU A 21 20.74 -34.02 -2.18
CA LEU A 21 21.95 -33.39 -1.63
C LEU A 21 21.53 -32.22 -0.73
N TYR A 22 21.82 -32.28 0.56
CA TYR A 22 21.45 -31.26 1.54
C TYR A 22 22.68 -30.45 1.95
N LEU A 23 22.68 -29.14 1.69
CA LEU A 23 23.78 -28.23 1.96
C LEU A 23 23.49 -27.43 3.23
N LEU A 24 24.12 -27.82 4.35
CA LEU A 24 23.87 -27.25 5.68
C LEU A 24 24.82 -26.11 6.06
N GLY A 25 26.04 -26.09 5.49
CA GLY A 25 27.07 -25.14 5.91
C GLY A 25 28.03 -24.67 4.81
N GLY A 26 27.75 -24.97 3.54
CA GLY A 26 28.54 -24.46 2.42
C GLY A 26 28.25 -25.16 1.09
N PRO A 27 28.77 -24.63 -0.03
CA PRO A 27 28.60 -25.22 -1.35
C PRO A 27 29.35 -26.55 -1.48
N LEU A 28 28.91 -27.37 -2.43
CA LEU A 28 29.73 -28.40 -3.03
C LEU A 28 30.66 -27.75 -4.07
N VAL A 29 31.97 -27.95 -3.97
CA VAL A 29 32.95 -27.47 -4.96
C VAL A 29 33.44 -28.66 -5.76
N VAL A 30 33.34 -28.60 -7.08
CA VAL A 30 33.72 -29.67 -8.00
C VAL A 30 34.74 -29.10 -8.97
N GLU A 31 35.98 -29.56 -8.88
CA GLU A 31 37.06 -29.11 -9.78
C GLU A 31 36.82 -29.58 -11.22
N GLY A 32 36.28 -30.80 -11.38
CA GLY A 32 35.82 -31.32 -12.66
C GLY A 32 34.39 -30.89 -13.02
N VAL A 33 33.73 -31.67 -13.88
CA VAL A 33 32.35 -31.40 -14.31
C VAL A 33 31.36 -31.84 -13.23
N ALA A 34 30.49 -30.94 -12.79
CA ALA A 34 29.29 -31.27 -12.03
C ALA A 34 28.11 -31.49 -12.99
N SER A 35 27.54 -32.69 -13.03
CA SER A 35 26.41 -33.05 -13.89
C SER A 35 25.24 -33.57 -13.05
N LEU A 36 24.31 -32.68 -12.74
CA LEU A 36 23.10 -33.00 -11.97
C LEU A 36 21.91 -33.01 -12.93
N THR A 37 21.52 -34.21 -13.36
CA THR A 37 20.44 -34.43 -14.35
C THR A 37 19.08 -34.74 -13.73
N GLY A 38 19.01 -34.78 -12.39
CA GLY A 38 17.82 -35.15 -11.63
C GLY A 38 18.05 -35.12 -10.12
N GLY A 39 16.98 -35.31 -9.35
CA GLY A 39 17.02 -35.23 -7.89
C GLY A 39 16.96 -33.79 -7.36
N THR A 40 17.19 -33.64 -6.06
CA THR A 40 17.04 -32.36 -5.35
C THR A 40 18.37 -31.91 -4.76
N VAL A 41 18.67 -30.62 -4.85
CA VAL A 41 19.68 -29.94 -4.04
C VAL A 41 18.96 -29.00 -3.11
N ALA A 42 19.15 -29.19 -1.80
CA ALA A 42 18.41 -28.45 -0.80
C ALA A 42 19.34 -27.63 0.08
N THR A 43 18.90 -26.43 0.46
CA THR A 43 19.62 -25.48 1.32
C THR A 43 18.62 -24.72 2.18
N ARG A 44 19.09 -24.00 3.20
CA ARG A 44 18.26 -23.09 3.99
C ARG A 44 18.94 -21.72 4.06
N LEU A 45 18.21 -20.68 3.68
CA LEU A 45 18.69 -19.32 3.71
C LEU A 45 18.29 -18.65 5.04
N PRO A 46 19.21 -17.92 5.71
CA PRO A 46 18.86 -17.18 6.92
C PRO A 46 17.83 -16.07 6.64
N SER A 47 16.82 -15.93 7.50
CA SER A 47 15.80 -14.87 7.42
C SER A 47 16.28 -13.52 7.93
N ALA A 48 17.34 -13.46 8.75
CA ALA A 48 17.94 -12.22 9.26
C ALA A 48 19.01 -11.64 8.31
N VAL A 49 18.77 -11.72 7.00
CA VAL A 49 19.70 -11.29 5.94
C VAL A 49 18.90 -10.54 4.86
N ASN A 50 19.55 -9.61 4.17
CA ASN A 50 18.97 -8.90 3.03
C ASN A 50 19.26 -9.65 1.74
N TYR A 51 18.22 -9.93 0.95
CA TYR A 51 18.34 -10.49 -0.40
C TYR A 51 17.70 -9.53 -1.38
N LEU A 52 18.47 -9.06 -2.36
CA LEU A 52 17.98 -8.10 -3.35
C LEU A 52 17.64 -8.81 -4.66
N ALA A 53 16.56 -8.39 -5.31
CA ALA A 53 16.13 -8.95 -6.59
C ALA A 53 17.29 -8.98 -7.60
N GLY A 54 17.47 -10.13 -8.26
CA GLY A 54 18.54 -10.37 -9.23
C GLY A 54 19.89 -10.77 -8.62
N SER A 55 20.09 -10.63 -7.31
CA SER A 55 21.33 -11.05 -6.65
C SER A 55 21.36 -12.56 -6.38
N ILE A 56 22.57 -13.14 -6.39
CA ILE A 56 22.81 -14.52 -5.96
C ILE A 56 22.66 -14.56 -4.43
N ALA A 57 21.63 -15.26 -3.96
CA ALA A 57 21.37 -15.48 -2.54
C ALA A 57 22.28 -16.58 -1.96
N ALA A 58 22.60 -17.61 -2.75
CA ALA A 58 23.59 -18.63 -2.40
C ALA A 58 24.15 -19.32 -3.64
N THR A 59 25.42 -19.73 -3.57
CA THR A 59 25.99 -20.73 -4.48
C THR A 59 25.86 -22.10 -3.83
N LEU A 60 25.26 -23.06 -4.53
CA LEU A 60 25.02 -24.43 -4.04
C LEU A 60 26.09 -25.39 -4.55
N VAL A 61 26.43 -25.29 -5.83
CA VAL A 61 27.51 -26.06 -6.44
C VAL A 61 28.41 -25.09 -7.20
N ARG A 62 29.72 -25.13 -6.94
CA ARG A 62 30.73 -24.54 -7.81
C ARG A 62 31.25 -25.61 -8.74
N GLY A 63 30.89 -25.55 -10.01
CA GLY A 63 31.27 -26.56 -11.00
C GLY A 63 32.45 -26.11 -11.86
N GLY A 64 33.22 -27.06 -12.37
CA GLY A 64 34.18 -26.83 -13.44
C GLY A 64 33.50 -26.58 -14.79
N ALA A 65 34.30 -26.19 -15.79
CA ALA A 65 33.81 -25.93 -17.14
C ALA A 65 33.05 -27.14 -17.73
N GLY A 66 31.87 -26.89 -18.32
CA GLY A 66 30.99 -27.95 -18.84
C GLY A 66 29.99 -28.52 -17.83
N SER A 67 29.93 -27.96 -16.61
CA SER A 67 28.91 -28.33 -15.62
C SER A 67 27.49 -28.04 -16.11
N SER A 68 26.56 -28.92 -15.74
CA SER A 68 25.15 -28.85 -16.13
C SER A 68 24.25 -29.25 -14.96
N TYR A 69 23.17 -28.51 -14.82
CA TYR A 69 22.18 -28.66 -13.76
C TYR A 69 20.76 -28.84 -14.33
N ALA A 70 20.67 -29.24 -15.60
CA ALA A 70 19.39 -29.43 -16.26
C ALA A 70 18.66 -30.63 -15.66
N GLY A 71 17.53 -30.38 -14.98
CA GLY A 71 16.69 -31.41 -14.36
C GLY A 71 16.86 -31.54 -12.84
N VAL A 72 17.78 -30.78 -12.22
CA VAL A 72 17.85 -30.71 -10.76
C VAL A 72 16.76 -29.78 -10.20
N GLU A 73 16.10 -30.21 -9.14
CA GLU A 73 15.22 -29.35 -8.33
C GLU A 73 16.03 -28.69 -7.21
N VAL A 74 15.76 -27.41 -6.94
CA VAL A 74 16.40 -26.69 -5.84
C VAL A 74 15.36 -26.37 -4.77
N ASP A 75 15.53 -26.95 -3.57
CA ASP A 75 14.69 -26.66 -2.40
C ASP A 75 15.41 -25.71 -1.44
N THR A 76 14.92 -24.48 -1.32
CA THR A 76 15.46 -23.47 -0.39
C THR A 76 14.74 -23.45 0.96
N GLY A 77 13.68 -24.24 1.11
CA GLY A 77 12.76 -24.19 2.23
C GLY A 77 11.92 -22.93 2.24
N ASP A 78 11.14 -22.78 3.31
CA ASP A 78 10.23 -21.66 3.48
C ASP A 78 10.92 -20.51 4.22
N THR A 79 11.12 -19.40 3.52
CA THR A 79 11.38 -18.10 4.12
C THR A 79 10.23 -17.18 3.69
N PRO A 80 9.25 -16.91 4.56
CA PRO A 80 8.06 -16.14 4.21
C PRO A 80 8.44 -14.83 3.52
N GLY A 81 7.79 -14.53 2.39
CA GLY A 81 8.03 -13.29 1.67
C GLY A 81 9.26 -13.27 0.75
N LEU A 82 10.14 -14.27 0.79
CA LEU A 82 11.32 -14.37 -0.07
C LEU A 82 11.06 -15.32 -1.25
N ALA A 83 11.04 -14.76 -2.46
CA ALA A 83 10.92 -15.51 -3.71
C ALA A 83 12.31 -15.82 -4.26
N LEU A 84 12.56 -17.10 -4.57
CA LEU A 84 13.87 -17.62 -4.97
C LEU A 84 13.74 -18.47 -6.22
N ARG A 85 14.82 -18.53 -7.01
CA ARG A 85 14.93 -19.43 -8.14
C ARG A 85 16.29 -20.10 -8.16
N GLY A 86 16.31 -21.42 -8.13
CA GLY A 86 17.50 -22.20 -8.43
C GLY A 86 17.79 -22.21 -9.94
N GLY A 87 19.06 -22.15 -10.31
CA GLY A 87 19.45 -22.22 -11.71
C GLY A 87 20.95 -22.14 -11.91
N ALA A 88 21.39 -22.44 -13.14
CA ALA A 88 22.78 -22.30 -13.52
C ALA A 88 23.16 -20.81 -13.68
N SER A 89 24.33 -20.43 -13.18
CA SER A 89 24.99 -19.15 -13.46
C SER A 89 26.44 -19.44 -13.82
N GLY A 90 26.79 -19.34 -15.10
CA GLY A 90 28.05 -19.87 -15.60
C GLY A 90 28.15 -21.37 -15.35
N SER A 91 29.23 -21.81 -14.70
CA SER A 91 29.44 -23.21 -14.32
C SER A 91 28.89 -23.57 -12.94
N ASP A 92 28.23 -22.65 -12.25
CA ASP A 92 27.75 -22.84 -10.88
C ASP A 92 26.24 -23.09 -10.84
N LEU A 93 25.78 -23.87 -9.86
CA LEU A 93 24.37 -23.91 -9.46
C LEU A 93 24.17 -22.88 -8.35
N VAL A 94 23.30 -21.91 -8.59
CA VAL A 94 23.02 -20.82 -7.66
C VAL A 94 21.53 -20.72 -7.36
N VAL A 95 21.23 -20.01 -6.27
CA VAL A 95 19.90 -19.51 -5.95
C VAL A 95 19.92 -18.01 -6.14
N THR A 96 18.99 -17.48 -6.92
CA THR A 96 18.84 -16.05 -7.18
C THR A 96 17.54 -15.54 -6.54
N ALA A 97 17.62 -14.41 -5.84
CA ALA A 97 16.43 -13.75 -5.30
C ALA A 97 15.63 -13.07 -6.41
N LEU A 98 14.30 -13.23 -6.38
CA LEU A 98 13.37 -12.68 -7.38
C LEU A 98 12.70 -11.39 -6.93
N ASN A 99 12.76 -11.09 -5.63
CA ASN A 99 12.20 -9.89 -5.02
C ASN A 99 13.20 -9.26 -4.04
N HIS A 100 12.86 -8.07 -3.54
CA HIS A 100 13.60 -7.48 -2.44
C HIS A 100 13.06 -8.00 -1.11
N TYR A 101 13.92 -8.68 -0.36
CA TYR A 101 13.66 -9.15 0.99
C TYR A 101 14.64 -8.48 1.96
N ILE A 102 14.10 -7.77 2.95
CA ILE A 102 14.87 -7.06 3.96
C ILE A 102 14.68 -7.78 5.30
N GLY A 103 15.63 -8.64 5.64
CA GLY A 103 15.66 -9.38 6.90
C GLY A 103 16.53 -8.74 7.99
N ALA A 104 17.37 -7.79 7.61
CA ALA A 104 18.28 -7.04 8.49
C ALA A 104 18.19 -5.53 8.19
N THR A 105 19.12 -4.73 8.72
CA THR A 105 19.18 -3.30 8.40
C THR A 105 19.73 -3.09 6.98
N LEU A 106 19.04 -2.27 6.19
CA LEU A 106 19.47 -1.74 4.91
C LEU A 106 19.19 -0.23 4.87
N ALA A 107 20.22 0.58 4.66
CA ALA A 107 20.07 2.05 4.69
C ALA A 107 19.18 2.58 3.55
N SER A 108 19.36 2.07 2.34
CA SER A 108 18.63 2.51 1.16
C SER A 108 18.47 1.38 0.14
N LEU A 109 17.35 1.38 -0.56
CA LEU A 109 17.07 0.47 -1.66
C LEU A 109 16.68 1.26 -2.92
N THR A 110 17.24 0.88 -4.07
CA THR A 110 16.85 1.41 -5.37
C THR A 110 16.28 0.30 -6.23
N ASN A 111 15.06 0.48 -6.73
CA ASN A 111 14.51 -0.32 -7.82
C ASN A 111 14.36 0.53 -9.08
N SER A 112 15.21 0.28 -10.06
CA SER A 112 15.15 0.92 -11.39
C SER A 112 14.69 -0.02 -12.49
N GLY A 113 14.57 -1.33 -12.19
CA GLY A 113 14.15 -2.37 -13.13
C GLY A 113 12.68 -2.75 -12.97
N SER A 114 12.31 -3.89 -13.55
CA SER A 114 10.99 -4.49 -13.37
C SER A 114 11.09 -5.71 -12.47
N ILE A 115 10.36 -5.69 -11.36
CA ILE A 115 10.20 -6.81 -10.44
C ILE A 115 8.74 -7.23 -10.50
N ALA A 116 8.49 -8.51 -10.71
CA ALA A 116 7.18 -9.13 -10.64
C ALA A 116 7.31 -10.49 -9.95
N SER A 117 6.79 -10.58 -8.73
CA SER A 117 6.83 -11.81 -7.92
C SER A 117 5.55 -11.91 -7.05
N GLY A 118 5.47 -12.87 -6.12
CA GLY A 118 4.43 -12.84 -5.09
C GLY A 118 4.50 -11.54 -4.27
N TYR A 119 5.70 -11.14 -3.88
CA TYR A 119 5.98 -9.87 -3.22
C TYR A 119 6.95 -9.02 -4.04
N GLY A 120 6.73 -7.72 -4.16
CA GLY A 120 7.73 -6.82 -4.76
C GLY A 120 8.87 -6.52 -3.78
N LEU A 121 8.48 -5.92 -2.65
CA LEU A 121 9.29 -5.68 -1.47
C LEU A 121 8.66 -6.40 -0.28
N PHE A 122 9.48 -7.15 0.47
CA PHE A 122 9.11 -7.72 1.75
C PHE A 122 10.11 -7.25 2.82
N VAL A 123 9.63 -6.55 3.84
CA VAL A 123 10.43 -6.16 5.02
C VAL A 123 9.95 -7.03 6.18
N ALA A 124 10.80 -7.97 6.59
CA ALA A 124 10.48 -8.88 7.68
C ALA A 124 10.47 -8.15 9.04
N GLU A 125 9.95 -8.79 10.08
CA GLU A 125 9.87 -8.21 11.44
C GLU A 125 11.24 -7.75 11.97
N SER A 126 12.32 -8.49 11.68
CA SER A 126 13.70 -8.11 12.02
C SER A 126 14.33 -7.09 11.05
N GLY A 127 13.66 -6.81 9.95
CA GLY A 127 14.12 -5.95 8.87
C GLY A 127 13.97 -4.46 9.16
N SER A 128 14.92 -3.68 8.68
CA SER A 128 14.85 -2.22 8.74
C SER A 128 15.34 -1.61 7.45
N LEU A 129 14.43 -1.03 6.67
CA LEU A 129 14.76 -0.30 5.45
C LEU A 129 14.66 1.20 5.70
N GLY A 130 15.78 1.92 5.62
CA GLY A 130 15.82 3.35 5.91
C GLY A 130 15.13 4.23 4.87
N SER A 131 15.21 3.86 3.59
CA SER A 131 14.49 4.53 2.49
C SER A 131 14.44 3.66 1.24
N MET A 132 13.49 3.96 0.35
CA MET A 132 13.43 3.35 -0.98
C MET A 132 13.25 4.43 -2.06
N THR A 133 13.92 4.23 -3.20
CA THR A 133 13.58 4.90 -4.46
C THR A 133 13.13 3.86 -5.48
N ASN A 134 11.93 4.04 -6.03
CA ASN A 134 11.41 3.22 -7.11
C ASN A 134 11.22 4.07 -8.36
N SER A 135 12.08 3.89 -9.36
CA SER A 135 11.93 4.51 -10.68
C SER A 135 11.49 3.53 -11.76
N GLY A 136 11.52 2.23 -11.47
CA GLY A 136 11.02 1.17 -12.34
C GLY A 136 9.63 0.67 -11.93
N THR A 137 9.40 -0.62 -12.12
CA THR A 137 8.17 -1.31 -11.71
C THR A 137 8.46 -2.24 -10.53
N LEU A 138 7.72 -2.07 -9.44
CA LEU A 138 7.71 -2.98 -8.29
C LEU A 138 6.31 -3.62 -8.20
N ALA A 139 6.18 -4.86 -8.66
CA ALA A 139 4.91 -5.56 -8.71
C ALA A 139 4.90 -6.81 -7.82
N GLY A 140 3.78 -7.02 -7.13
CA GLY A 140 3.53 -8.19 -6.28
C GLY A 140 2.10 -8.70 -6.39
N SER A 141 1.92 -9.98 -6.74
CA SER A 141 0.59 -10.58 -6.86
C SER A 141 -0.11 -10.82 -5.52
N ILE A 142 0.66 -10.91 -4.44
CA ILE A 142 0.16 -10.93 -3.05
C ILE A 142 0.18 -9.49 -2.52
N ALA A 143 1.37 -8.87 -2.51
CA ALA A 143 1.54 -7.46 -2.18
C ALA A 143 2.77 -6.87 -2.89
N ALA A 144 2.65 -5.70 -3.49
CA ALA A 144 3.80 -4.98 -4.02
C ALA A 144 4.78 -4.60 -2.91
N ILE A 145 4.25 -4.22 -1.74
CA ILE A 145 5.02 -3.93 -0.53
C ILE A 145 4.33 -4.62 0.64
N HIS A 146 5.08 -5.42 1.38
CA HIS A 146 4.68 -5.99 2.67
C HIS A 146 5.73 -5.59 3.71
N ASN A 147 5.31 -4.95 4.80
CA ASN A 147 6.20 -4.48 5.86
C ASN A 147 5.71 -4.93 7.25
N ASP A 148 6.41 -5.90 7.82
CA ASP A 148 6.28 -6.33 9.22
C ASP A 148 7.29 -5.63 10.14
N GLY A 149 8.40 -5.13 9.58
CA GLY A 149 9.49 -4.48 10.32
C GLY A 149 9.41 -2.96 10.28
N THR A 150 10.49 -2.31 9.86
CA THR A 150 10.55 -0.84 9.73
C THR A 150 10.84 -0.43 8.30
N LEU A 151 10.02 0.48 7.77
CA LEU A 151 10.08 0.97 6.40
C LEU A 151 10.05 2.50 6.43
N GLY A 152 11.16 3.11 6.05
CA GLY A 152 11.26 4.54 5.88
C GLY A 152 10.59 5.02 4.57
N PRO A 153 10.75 6.31 4.23
CA PRO A 153 10.03 6.91 3.12
C PRO A 153 10.36 6.27 1.76
N ILE A 154 9.34 6.15 0.93
CA ILE A 154 9.42 5.70 -0.45
C ILE A 154 9.25 6.90 -1.38
N ILE A 155 10.26 7.16 -2.19
CA ILE A 155 10.16 8.05 -3.36
C ILE A 155 9.84 7.17 -4.55
N ASN A 156 8.64 7.33 -5.10
CA ASN A 156 8.20 6.60 -6.27
C ASN A 156 8.13 7.57 -7.45
N THR A 157 8.89 7.32 -8.50
CA THR A 157 8.74 7.98 -9.81
C THR A 157 8.29 7.00 -10.88
N GLY A 158 8.23 5.71 -10.57
CA GLY A 158 7.74 4.64 -11.43
C GLY A 158 6.38 4.11 -10.98
N VAL A 159 6.22 2.78 -11.04
CA VAL A 159 4.98 2.07 -10.74
C VAL A 159 5.17 1.10 -9.57
N ILE A 160 4.26 1.13 -8.60
CA ILE A 160 4.10 0.10 -7.57
C ILE A 160 2.74 -0.57 -7.83
N ALA A 161 2.75 -1.87 -8.14
CA ALA A 161 1.58 -2.60 -8.65
C ALA A 161 1.23 -3.82 -7.76
N GLY A 162 0.14 -3.72 -7.00
CA GLY A 162 -0.32 -4.72 -6.03
C GLY A 162 -0.74 -4.07 -4.71
N ASN A 163 -1.11 -4.91 -3.74
CA ASN A 163 -1.44 -4.43 -2.40
C ASN A 163 -0.23 -3.79 -1.71
N ILE A 164 -0.48 -2.89 -0.77
CA ILE A 164 0.54 -2.29 0.09
C ILE A 164 0.11 -2.50 1.53
N ASP A 165 0.82 -3.39 2.21
CA ASP A 165 0.53 -3.79 3.59
C ASP A 165 1.63 -3.29 4.52
N ASN A 166 1.29 -2.28 5.35
CA ASN A 166 2.13 -1.78 6.41
C ASN A 166 1.60 -2.26 7.77
N LEU A 167 2.14 -3.38 8.24
CA LEU A 167 1.77 -3.98 9.52
C LEU A 167 2.60 -3.40 10.68
N SER A 168 3.60 -2.57 10.37
CA SER A 168 4.40 -1.85 11.36
C SER A 168 3.66 -0.70 12.06
N ALA A 169 4.20 -0.29 13.22
CA ALA A 169 3.77 0.92 13.93
C ALA A 169 4.30 2.23 13.33
N GLN A 170 5.22 2.16 12.35
CA GLN A 170 5.76 3.34 11.70
C GLN A 170 4.84 3.82 10.58
N ALA A 171 4.94 5.12 10.29
CA ALA A 171 4.16 5.74 9.23
C ALA A 171 4.54 5.19 7.86
N LEU A 172 3.55 4.86 7.04
CA LEU A 172 3.75 4.58 5.62
C LEU A 172 3.83 5.91 4.87
N GLN A 173 4.95 6.16 4.20
CA GLN A 173 5.14 7.38 3.42
C GLN A 173 5.53 7.02 1.99
N ILE A 174 4.63 7.28 1.03
CA ILE A 174 4.90 7.08 -0.40
C ILE A 174 4.63 8.37 -1.15
N ARG A 175 5.64 8.87 -1.86
CA ARG A 175 5.56 10.12 -2.60
C ARG A 175 5.79 9.90 -4.08
N GLY A 176 4.81 10.30 -4.89
CA GLY A 176 4.91 10.38 -6.34
C GLY A 176 4.57 9.07 -7.06
N GLY A 177 4.74 9.11 -8.39
CA GLY A 177 4.55 7.97 -9.28
C GLY A 177 3.12 7.42 -9.25
N THR A 178 2.98 6.17 -9.65
CA THR A 178 1.69 5.48 -9.71
C THR A 178 1.64 4.31 -8.73
N LEU A 179 0.59 4.25 -7.91
CA LEU A 179 0.20 3.08 -7.12
C LEU A 179 -1.06 2.46 -7.74
N THR A 180 -1.02 1.19 -8.11
CA THR A 180 -2.12 0.52 -8.84
C THR A 180 -2.29 -0.92 -8.38
N GLY A 181 -3.42 -1.55 -8.68
CA GLY A 181 -3.60 -2.99 -8.50
C GLY A 181 -2.59 -3.81 -9.33
N TYR A 182 -2.39 -5.07 -8.96
CA TYR A 182 -1.39 -5.94 -9.60
C TYR A 182 -1.69 -6.19 -11.09
N ALA A 183 -2.95 -6.43 -11.41
CA ALA A 183 -3.44 -6.59 -12.79
C ALA A 183 -4.23 -5.34 -13.23
N PRO A 184 -4.39 -5.09 -14.55
CA PRO A 184 -5.29 -4.05 -15.04
C PRO A 184 -6.68 -4.21 -14.43
N ASP A 185 -7.27 -3.10 -14.02
CA ASP A 185 -8.60 -3.01 -13.39
C ASP A 185 -8.75 -3.80 -12.06
N SER A 186 -7.66 -4.36 -11.53
CA SER A 186 -7.65 -4.99 -10.22
C SER A 186 -7.75 -3.93 -9.13
N GLN A 187 -8.69 -4.13 -8.20
CA GLN A 187 -8.76 -3.34 -6.98
C GLN A 187 -7.73 -3.88 -6.00
N GLY A 188 -6.65 -3.11 -5.78
CA GLY A 188 -5.75 -3.35 -4.65
C GLY A 188 -6.08 -2.44 -3.48
N THR A 189 -5.50 -2.73 -2.32
CA THR A 189 -5.66 -1.93 -1.11
C THR A 189 -4.33 -1.41 -0.59
N ILE A 190 -4.40 -0.28 0.11
CA ILE A 190 -3.36 0.18 1.03
C ILE A 190 -3.91 -0.04 2.44
N THR A 191 -3.24 -0.92 3.19
CA THR A 191 -3.58 -1.28 4.56
C THR A 191 -2.47 -0.81 5.49
N SER A 192 -2.79 0.00 6.50
CA SER A 192 -1.86 0.36 7.57
C SER A 192 -2.56 0.18 8.91
N ASN A 193 -1.99 -0.65 9.79
CA ASN A 193 -2.69 -1.09 11.01
C ASN A 193 -2.36 -0.26 12.25
N ARG A 194 -1.30 0.56 12.23
CA ARG A 194 -0.78 1.22 13.44
C ARG A 194 -0.08 2.57 13.22
N GLY A 195 0.47 2.84 12.04
CA GLY A 195 1.18 4.09 11.73
C GLY A 195 0.44 4.96 10.72
N ASP A 196 0.64 6.28 10.82
CA ASP A 196 0.09 7.28 9.89
C ASP A 196 0.37 6.93 8.42
N VAL A 197 -0.53 7.34 7.54
CA VAL A 197 -0.37 7.15 6.09
C VAL A 197 -0.23 8.50 5.43
N VAL A 198 0.88 8.72 4.71
CA VAL A 198 1.14 9.95 3.93
C VAL A 198 1.38 9.57 2.48
N LEU A 199 0.49 10.03 1.60
CA LEU A 199 0.52 9.63 0.20
C LEU A 199 0.49 10.83 -0.74
N GLY A 200 1.20 10.69 -1.85
CA GLY A 200 1.22 11.63 -2.95
C GLY A 200 1.49 10.93 -4.27
N GLY A 201 1.21 11.59 -5.40
CA GLY A 201 1.24 10.99 -6.73
C GLY A 201 -0.14 10.52 -7.21
N THR A 202 -0.17 9.57 -8.13
CA THR A 202 -1.40 8.98 -8.68
C THR A 202 -1.67 7.65 -7.99
N ILE A 203 -2.84 7.51 -7.38
CA ILE A 203 -3.20 6.37 -6.55
C ILE A 203 -4.51 5.78 -7.06
N VAL A 204 -4.43 4.54 -7.49
CA VAL A 204 -5.55 3.74 -8.02
C VAL A 204 -5.73 2.53 -7.10
N LEU A 205 -5.71 2.77 -5.78
CA LEU A 205 -5.90 1.78 -4.71
C LEU A 205 -6.87 2.35 -3.68
N ASN A 206 -7.64 1.48 -3.02
CA ASN A 206 -8.48 1.90 -1.91
C ASN A 206 -7.62 2.03 -0.64
N HIS A 207 -7.80 3.08 0.15
CA HIS A 207 -7.28 3.11 1.52
C HIS A 207 -8.24 2.35 2.43
N TYR A 208 -7.86 1.15 2.83
CA TYR A 208 -8.66 0.30 3.69
C TYR A 208 -8.20 0.43 5.15
N VAL A 209 -9.07 0.96 6.00
CA VAL A 209 -8.84 1.09 7.44
C VAL A 209 -9.66 0.03 8.17
N GLY A 210 -9.03 -1.14 8.38
CA GLY A 210 -9.63 -2.27 9.11
C GLY A 210 -9.35 -2.28 10.62
N ALA A 211 -8.35 -1.50 11.06
CA ALA A 211 -7.87 -1.39 12.43
C ALA A 211 -7.71 0.10 12.82
N THR A 212 -6.89 0.41 13.81
CA THR A 212 -6.64 1.81 14.24
C THR A 212 -5.54 2.47 13.41
N LEU A 213 -5.90 3.52 12.69
CA LEU A 213 -5.01 4.40 11.95
C LEU A 213 -5.07 5.82 12.56
N GLY A 214 -3.93 6.37 12.95
CA GLY A 214 -3.84 7.71 13.55
C GLY A 214 -4.31 8.80 12.58
N SER A 215 -3.67 8.88 11.42
CA SER A 215 -4.03 9.82 10.37
C SER A 215 -3.81 9.26 8.96
N LEU A 216 -4.61 9.78 8.03
CA LEU A 216 -4.44 9.61 6.59
C LEU A 216 -4.28 10.99 5.96
N THR A 217 -3.14 11.24 5.32
CA THR A 217 -2.83 12.48 4.61
C THR A 217 -2.73 12.19 3.11
N ASN A 218 -3.66 12.74 2.34
CA ASN A 218 -3.61 12.74 0.89
C ASN A 218 -3.15 14.10 0.35
N SER A 219 -2.05 14.08 -0.40
CA SER A 219 -1.55 15.21 -1.20
C SER A 219 -1.51 14.91 -2.69
N GLY A 220 -1.93 13.70 -3.09
CA GLY A 220 -1.98 13.23 -4.47
C GLY A 220 -3.39 13.15 -5.01
N SER A 221 -3.56 12.37 -6.08
CA SER A 221 -4.87 12.03 -6.65
C SER A 221 -5.17 10.57 -6.37
N VAL A 222 -6.19 10.31 -5.54
CA VAL A 222 -6.74 8.98 -5.29
C VAL A 222 -8.04 8.87 -6.07
N ALA A 223 -8.10 8.01 -7.07
CA ALA A 223 -9.27 7.83 -7.92
C ALA A 223 -9.68 6.35 -7.94
N GLN A 224 -10.76 6.02 -7.23
CA GLN A 224 -11.21 4.64 -7.05
C GLN A 224 -12.70 4.52 -6.70
N ALA A 225 -13.22 3.31 -6.55
CA ALA A 225 -14.58 3.09 -6.03
C ALA A 225 -14.76 3.66 -4.62
N TYR A 226 -13.80 3.39 -3.73
CA TYR A 226 -13.74 3.87 -2.35
C TYR A 226 -12.32 4.35 -2.01
N PRO A 227 -11.94 5.59 -2.38
CA PRO A 227 -10.65 6.16 -2.04
C PRO A 227 -10.31 6.00 -0.56
N VAL A 228 -11.29 6.25 0.33
CA VAL A 228 -11.18 5.99 1.76
C VAL A 228 -12.32 5.08 2.21
N TYR A 229 -11.98 3.92 2.78
CA TYR A 229 -12.92 2.96 3.35
C TYR A 229 -12.53 2.64 4.79
N VAL A 230 -13.33 3.10 5.76
CA VAL A 230 -13.18 2.76 7.19
C VAL A 230 -14.17 1.65 7.52
N ALA A 231 -13.66 0.44 7.74
CA ALA A 231 -14.47 -0.73 8.05
C ALA A 231 -15.12 -0.62 9.45
N THR A 232 -16.09 -1.48 9.75
CA THR A 232 -16.78 -1.51 11.06
C THR A 232 -15.83 -1.65 12.26
N THR A 233 -14.73 -2.38 12.10
CA THR A 233 -13.68 -2.55 13.11
C THR A 233 -12.61 -1.45 13.06
N GLY A 234 -12.67 -0.59 12.05
CA GLY A 234 -11.70 0.45 11.77
C GLY A 234 -11.88 1.69 12.63
N SER A 235 -10.77 2.39 12.87
CA SER A 235 -10.76 3.71 13.47
C SER A 235 -9.75 4.58 12.73
N LEU A 236 -10.20 5.67 12.12
CA LEU A 236 -9.34 6.67 11.51
C LEU A 236 -9.39 7.95 12.35
N GLY A 237 -8.29 8.30 13.01
CA GLY A 237 -8.23 9.47 13.90
C GLY A 237 -8.39 10.82 13.18
N SER A 238 -7.81 10.97 11.98
CA SER A 238 -8.02 12.14 11.13
C SER A 238 -7.77 11.86 9.66
N LEU A 239 -8.50 12.56 8.80
CA LEU A 239 -8.29 12.57 7.35
C LEU A 239 -7.93 13.99 6.90
N THR A 240 -6.73 14.17 6.36
CA THR A 240 -6.31 15.44 5.75
C THR A 240 -6.21 15.27 4.24
N ASN A 241 -7.05 15.98 3.49
CA ASN A 241 -7.04 15.98 2.04
C ASN A 241 -6.62 17.35 1.51
N SER A 242 -5.45 17.42 0.89
CA SER A 242 -4.94 18.60 0.15
C SER A 242 -4.83 18.33 -1.35
N GLY A 243 -4.97 17.07 -1.76
CA GLY A 243 -5.07 16.65 -3.16
C GLY A 243 -6.51 16.35 -3.57
N THR A 244 -6.69 15.27 -4.33
CA THR A 244 -8.00 14.83 -4.83
C THR A 244 -8.34 13.45 -4.28
N LEU A 245 -9.54 13.29 -3.72
CA LEU A 245 -10.21 12.01 -3.52
C LEU A 245 -11.39 11.95 -4.50
N SER A 246 -11.40 10.99 -5.41
CA SER A 246 -12.41 10.83 -6.45
C SER A 246 -13.02 9.43 -6.37
N GLY A 247 -14.21 9.34 -5.78
CA GLY A 247 -14.93 8.11 -5.51
C GLY A 247 -16.05 7.85 -6.52
N SER A 248 -16.00 6.76 -7.29
CA SER A 248 -17.10 6.41 -8.20
C SER A 248 -18.33 5.85 -7.47
N ILE A 249 -18.15 5.33 -6.25
CA ILE A 249 -19.27 4.92 -5.36
C ILE A 249 -19.37 5.90 -4.18
N ALA A 250 -18.29 6.03 -3.40
CA ALA A 250 -18.17 7.03 -2.35
C ALA A 250 -16.70 7.47 -2.24
N ALA A 251 -16.44 8.77 -2.21
CA ALA A 251 -15.11 9.29 -1.97
C ALA A 251 -14.60 8.94 -0.57
N ILE A 252 -15.53 8.90 0.40
CA ILE A 252 -15.29 8.45 1.77
C ILE A 252 -16.46 7.57 2.20
N TYR A 253 -16.16 6.35 2.65
CA TYR A 253 -17.11 5.47 3.32
C TYR A 253 -16.61 5.18 4.74
N THR A 254 -17.46 5.33 5.74
CA THR A 254 -17.11 4.96 7.13
C THR A 254 -18.23 4.19 7.81
N ALA A 255 -17.94 2.93 8.16
CA ALA A 255 -18.75 2.10 9.06
C ALA A 255 -18.14 2.02 10.47
N GLY A 256 -16.85 2.32 10.61
CA GLY A 256 -16.14 2.44 11.88
C GLY A 256 -16.07 3.89 12.36
N THR A 257 -15.08 4.20 13.20
CA THR A 257 -14.91 5.57 13.73
C THR A 257 -14.06 6.43 12.80
N LEU A 258 -14.52 7.64 12.50
CA LEU A 258 -13.79 8.63 11.72
C LEU A 258 -13.76 9.95 12.49
N GLY A 259 -12.55 10.41 12.81
CA GLY A 259 -12.35 11.73 13.42
C GLY A 259 -12.49 12.87 12.41
N GLN A 260 -11.71 13.93 12.59
CA GLN A 260 -11.88 15.13 11.76
C GLN A 260 -11.42 14.90 10.32
N ILE A 261 -12.28 15.25 9.37
CA ILE A 261 -11.95 15.44 7.96
C ILE A 261 -11.53 16.89 7.78
N THR A 262 -10.32 17.14 7.31
CA THR A 262 -9.84 18.48 6.93
C THR A 262 -9.59 18.47 5.43
N ASN A 263 -10.45 19.15 4.67
CA ASN A 263 -10.38 19.21 3.22
C ASN A 263 -9.94 20.61 2.76
N SER A 264 -8.77 20.68 2.14
CA SER A 264 -8.25 21.87 1.44
C SER A 264 -8.08 21.64 -0.07
N GLY A 265 -8.34 20.41 -0.53
CA GLY A 265 -8.34 20.03 -1.94
C GLY A 265 -9.74 19.66 -2.43
N LEU A 266 -9.85 18.58 -3.20
CA LEU A 266 -11.09 18.10 -3.81
C LEU A 266 -11.52 16.76 -3.20
N ILE A 267 -12.77 16.65 -2.78
CA ILE A 267 -13.47 15.40 -2.52
C ILE A 267 -14.62 15.33 -3.52
N ALA A 268 -14.54 14.39 -4.46
CA ALA A 268 -15.45 14.22 -5.59
C ALA A 268 -16.12 12.83 -5.53
N GLY A 269 -17.38 12.77 -5.10
CA GLY A 269 -18.16 11.55 -4.88
C GLY A 269 -18.93 11.62 -3.56
N ASN A 270 -19.69 10.57 -3.24
CA ASN A 270 -20.46 10.56 -1.99
C ASN A 270 -19.55 10.51 -0.76
N ILE A 271 -20.00 11.09 0.36
CA ILE A 271 -19.45 10.85 1.69
C ILE A 271 -20.52 10.10 2.49
N GLU A 272 -20.28 8.82 2.78
CA GLU A 272 -21.23 7.95 3.44
C GLU A 272 -20.77 7.60 4.86
N ASN A 273 -21.56 8.01 5.85
CA ASN A 273 -21.37 7.65 7.25
C ASN A 273 -22.43 6.64 7.71
N ALA A 274 -22.02 5.39 7.79
CA ALA A 274 -22.78 4.28 8.37
C ALA A 274 -22.47 4.08 9.87
N SER A 275 -21.59 4.90 10.46
CA SER A 275 -21.19 4.78 11.86
C SER A 275 -22.07 5.61 12.81
N ALA A 276 -22.04 5.28 14.10
CA ALA A 276 -22.70 6.06 15.15
C ALA A 276 -21.92 7.33 15.55
N GLN A 277 -20.73 7.57 15.00
CA GLN A 277 -19.96 8.79 15.22
C GLN A 277 -20.34 9.84 14.17
N GLY A 278 -20.57 11.07 14.62
CA GLY A 278 -20.91 12.17 13.71
C GLY A 278 -19.74 12.59 12.82
N LEU A 279 -20.04 12.97 11.58
CA LEU A 279 -19.05 13.54 10.68
C LEU A 279 -18.62 14.93 11.16
N ARG A 280 -17.31 15.18 11.16
CA ARG A 280 -16.72 16.48 11.47
C ARG A 280 -15.86 16.92 10.30
N ILE A 281 -16.28 17.97 9.59
CA ILE A 281 -15.66 18.41 8.35
C ILE A 281 -15.17 19.84 8.51
N ALA A 282 -13.88 20.05 8.27
CA ALA A 282 -13.22 21.34 8.22
C ALA A 282 -12.72 21.62 6.79
N GLY A 283 -12.66 22.90 6.44
CA GLY A 283 -12.18 23.39 5.17
C GLY A 283 -10.71 23.81 5.15
N GLY A 284 -10.30 24.41 4.05
CA GLY A 284 -8.99 25.05 3.90
C GLY A 284 -8.89 26.33 4.73
N THR A 285 -7.67 26.86 4.86
CA THR A 285 -7.39 28.11 5.59
C THR A 285 -7.15 29.28 4.64
N GLY A 286 -7.31 30.52 5.14
CA GLY A 286 -7.01 31.72 4.36
C GLY A 286 -7.97 31.87 3.17
N THR A 287 -7.45 31.84 1.95
CA THR A 287 -8.25 31.93 0.71
C THR A 287 -8.51 30.56 0.07
N VAL A 288 -7.97 29.48 0.65
CA VAL A 288 -8.12 28.12 0.10
C VAL A 288 -9.45 27.55 0.54
N PHE A 289 -10.25 27.09 -0.43
CA PHE A 289 -11.49 26.35 -0.21
C PHE A 289 -11.26 24.88 -0.52
N GLY A 290 -11.66 24.00 0.40
CA GLY A 290 -11.85 22.59 0.07
C GLY A 290 -13.18 22.39 -0.65
N THR A 291 -13.19 21.60 -1.71
CA THR A 291 -14.40 21.31 -2.50
C THR A 291 -15.00 19.97 -2.11
N LEU A 292 -16.30 19.96 -1.83
CA LEU A 292 -17.15 18.78 -1.65
C LEU A 292 -18.15 18.77 -2.82
N THR A 293 -18.02 17.81 -3.73
CA THR A 293 -18.82 17.70 -4.96
C THR A 293 -19.02 16.24 -5.34
N GLY A 294 -19.90 15.97 -6.31
CA GLY A 294 -20.06 14.63 -6.86
C GLY A 294 -18.91 14.19 -7.74
N ASN A 295 -18.91 12.90 -8.07
CA ASN A 295 -17.98 12.35 -9.06
C ASN A 295 -18.43 12.78 -10.48
N GLY A 296 -17.49 13.23 -11.31
CA GLY A 296 -17.81 13.80 -12.62
C GLY A 296 -18.43 15.20 -12.52
N ALA A 297 -19.35 15.53 -13.43
CA ALA A 297 -20.03 16.83 -13.46
C ALA A 297 -21.35 16.86 -12.66
N GLY A 298 -21.66 15.79 -11.92
CA GLY A 298 -22.86 15.67 -11.11
C GLY A 298 -22.64 16.07 -9.65
N ARG A 299 -23.74 16.25 -8.92
CA ARG A 299 -23.74 16.44 -7.47
C ARG A 299 -23.68 15.10 -6.76
N GLY A 300 -22.92 15.04 -5.67
CA GLY A 300 -22.86 13.90 -4.75
C GLY A 300 -23.76 14.13 -3.54
N THR A 301 -23.62 13.24 -2.57
CA THR A 301 -24.35 13.30 -1.30
C THR A 301 -23.42 13.11 -0.11
N ILE A 302 -23.67 13.85 0.96
CA ILE A 302 -23.13 13.60 2.30
C ILE A 302 -24.25 12.95 3.11
N SER A 303 -24.16 11.64 3.35
CA SER A 303 -25.20 10.88 4.05
C SER A 303 -24.72 10.45 5.44
N SER A 304 -25.58 10.62 6.43
CA SER A 304 -25.34 10.18 7.81
C SER A 304 -26.67 9.85 8.48
N ALA A 305 -26.97 8.57 8.66
CA ALA A 305 -28.30 8.13 9.09
C ALA A 305 -28.50 8.10 10.61
N THR A 306 -27.42 7.99 11.39
CA THR A 306 -27.48 7.73 12.84
C THR A 306 -26.73 8.75 13.69
N ALA A 307 -26.00 9.69 13.07
CA ALA A 307 -25.20 10.67 13.77
C ALA A 307 -25.14 12.03 13.01
N PRO A 308 -25.00 13.17 13.71
CA PRO A 308 -25.04 14.48 13.09
C PRO A 308 -23.83 14.76 12.18
N VAL A 309 -23.99 15.74 11.29
CA VAL A 309 -22.90 16.29 10.46
C VAL A 309 -22.54 17.69 10.98
N ALA A 310 -21.27 17.93 11.23
CA ALA A 310 -20.78 19.23 11.70
C ALA A 310 -19.70 19.79 10.78
N PHE A 311 -19.92 21.00 10.28
CA PHE A 311 -18.89 21.81 9.63
C PHE A 311 -18.21 22.68 10.66
N THR A 312 -16.95 22.37 10.97
CA THR A 312 -16.31 22.82 12.22
C THR A 312 -15.48 24.08 12.09
N ALA A 313 -14.76 24.26 10.97
CA ALA A 313 -13.87 25.38 10.72
C ALA A 313 -13.49 25.49 9.22
N GLY A 314 -12.82 26.58 8.84
CA GLY A 314 -12.19 26.74 7.53
C GLY A 314 -13.18 26.99 6.39
N ASN A 315 -12.67 27.05 5.17
CA ASN A 315 -13.46 27.36 3.98
C ASN A 315 -13.78 26.11 3.16
N LEU A 316 -15.06 25.89 2.89
CA LEU A 316 -15.58 24.79 2.09
C LEU A 316 -16.46 25.31 0.97
N LEU A 317 -16.24 24.81 -0.23
CA LEU A 317 -17.19 24.88 -1.31
C LEU A 317 -18.05 23.61 -1.21
N LEU A 318 -19.34 23.78 -0.97
CA LEU A 318 -20.31 22.68 -0.83
C LEU A 318 -21.20 22.65 -2.08
N ASP A 319 -21.00 21.66 -2.93
CA ASP A 319 -21.83 21.40 -4.12
C ASP A 319 -22.69 20.12 -3.98
N ASP A 320 -22.54 19.39 -2.87
CA ASP A 320 -23.31 18.18 -2.57
C ASP A 320 -24.61 18.45 -1.81
N ASP A 321 -25.54 17.51 -1.91
CA ASP A 321 -26.70 17.44 -1.00
C ASP A 321 -26.30 16.78 0.32
N ILE A 322 -27.04 17.05 1.39
CA ILE A 322 -26.83 16.40 2.69
C ILE A 322 -28.10 15.65 3.10
N VAL A 323 -27.94 14.38 3.46
CA VAL A 323 -29.01 13.51 3.93
C VAL A 323 -28.72 13.08 5.37
N ALA A 324 -29.34 13.78 6.32
CA ALA A 324 -29.25 13.59 7.77
C ALA A 324 -30.66 13.58 8.40
N THR A 325 -31.55 12.73 7.87
CA THR A 325 -32.97 12.68 8.24
C THR A 325 -33.17 12.54 9.75
N GLY A 326 -33.94 13.44 10.36
CA GLY A 326 -34.18 13.44 11.81
C GLY A 326 -32.98 13.88 12.67
N LEU A 327 -31.90 14.34 12.05
CA LEU A 327 -30.68 14.82 12.68
C LEU A 327 -30.42 16.28 12.30
N VAL A 328 -29.43 16.89 12.95
CA VAL A 328 -29.04 18.28 12.70
C VAL A 328 -27.69 18.34 11.98
N VAL A 329 -27.66 19.09 10.89
CA VAL A 329 -26.44 19.57 10.25
C VAL A 329 -26.06 20.90 10.88
N SER A 330 -24.88 20.95 11.50
CA SER A 330 -24.42 22.14 12.23
C SER A 330 -23.27 22.83 11.49
N ASN A 331 -23.36 24.13 11.28
CA ASN A 331 -22.19 24.96 10.98
C ASN A 331 -21.74 25.69 12.27
N THR A 332 -20.60 25.27 12.81
CA THR A 332 -20.06 25.78 14.08
C THR A 332 -18.82 26.63 13.90
N GLY A 333 -18.44 26.96 12.65
CA GLY A 333 -17.24 27.77 12.40
C GLY A 333 -16.69 27.75 10.98
N ALA A 334 -17.33 27.06 10.02
CA ALA A 334 -16.88 27.02 8.63
C ALA A 334 -17.50 28.15 7.78
N VAL A 335 -16.79 28.59 6.75
CA VAL A 335 -17.35 29.34 5.62
C VAL A 335 -17.83 28.33 4.59
N LEU A 336 -19.14 28.17 4.46
CA LEU A 336 -19.78 27.28 3.49
C LEU A 336 -20.22 28.08 2.28
N ARG A 337 -19.51 27.93 1.16
CA ARG A 337 -19.85 28.55 -0.12
C ARG A 337 -20.65 27.59 -0.98
N LEU A 338 -21.84 28.00 -1.39
CA LEU A 338 -22.73 27.24 -2.25
C LEU A 338 -22.70 27.84 -3.66
N PRO A 339 -21.93 27.26 -4.60
CA PRO A 339 -21.90 27.73 -5.99
C PRO A 339 -23.21 27.40 -6.72
N ASN A 340 -23.89 26.33 -6.31
CA ASN A 340 -25.21 25.93 -6.76
C ASN A 340 -26.15 25.82 -5.56
N SER A 341 -27.46 25.66 -5.82
CA SER A 341 -28.39 25.37 -4.72
C SER A 341 -28.12 23.98 -4.15
N ALA A 342 -28.19 23.83 -2.84
CA ALA A 342 -28.04 22.55 -2.14
C ALA A 342 -29.24 22.28 -1.25
N SER A 343 -29.50 21.01 -0.95
CA SER A 343 -30.53 20.57 -0.02
C SER A 343 -29.95 19.85 1.19
N ILE A 344 -30.62 20.03 2.34
CA ILE A 344 -30.40 19.30 3.57
C ILE A 344 -31.71 18.62 3.91
N THR A 345 -31.71 17.29 3.90
CA THR A 345 -32.77 16.49 4.53
C THR A 345 -32.38 16.29 5.99
N GLY A 346 -33.09 16.92 6.93
CA GLY A 346 -32.69 17.11 8.33
C GLY A 346 -32.75 18.58 8.74
N GLY A 347 -32.51 18.85 10.02
CA GLY A 347 -32.43 20.20 10.55
C GLY A 347 -31.10 20.88 10.18
N TYR A 348 -31.10 22.21 10.09
CA TYR A 348 -29.87 23.00 9.94
C TYR A 348 -29.74 23.99 11.11
N SER A 349 -28.54 24.05 11.70
CA SER A 349 -28.20 25.01 12.75
C SER A 349 -26.89 25.70 12.43
N GLN A 350 -26.82 27.01 12.62
CA GLN A 350 -25.60 27.78 12.46
C GLN A 350 -25.36 28.60 13.72
N THR A 351 -24.22 28.36 14.37
CA THR A 351 -23.82 29.06 15.60
C THR A 351 -22.59 29.94 15.40
N ALA A 352 -21.79 29.66 14.36
CA ALA A 352 -20.67 30.49 13.90
C ALA A 352 -20.36 30.18 12.41
N GLY A 353 -19.33 30.83 11.87
CA GLY A 353 -18.97 30.72 10.47
C GLY A 353 -19.89 31.54 9.55
N GLU A 354 -19.91 31.19 8.26
CA GLU A 354 -20.67 31.90 7.23
C GLU A 354 -21.36 30.90 6.28
N LEU A 355 -22.58 31.22 5.84
CA LEU A 355 -23.23 30.54 4.71
C LEU A 355 -23.29 31.54 3.54
N ALA A 356 -22.44 31.33 2.54
CA ALA A 356 -22.28 32.21 1.39
C ALA A 356 -22.97 31.62 0.16
N LEU A 357 -24.04 32.27 -0.30
CA LEU A 357 -24.82 31.84 -1.48
C LEU A 357 -24.39 32.61 -2.72
N ALA A 358 -24.17 31.91 -3.84
CA ALA A 358 -24.08 32.56 -5.14
C ALA A 358 -25.42 33.21 -5.56
N SER A 359 -25.39 34.17 -6.47
CA SER A 359 -26.60 34.86 -6.92
C SER A 359 -27.63 33.87 -7.48
N GLY A 360 -28.83 33.87 -6.91
CA GLY A 360 -29.93 32.99 -7.33
C GLY A 360 -29.88 31.57 -6.76
N THR A 361 -28.92 31.25 -5.88
CA THR A 361 -28.89 29.95 -5.18
C THR A 361 -29.58 30.02 -3.83
N ARG A 362 -29.95 28.84 -3.30
CA ARG A 362 -30.56 28.69 -1.99
C ARG A 362 -30.10 27.41 -1.31
N LEU A 363 -30.16 27.41 0.03
CA LEU A 363 -30.13 26.21 0.84
C LEU A 363 -31.57 25.78 1.12
N VAL A 364 -31.98 24.60 0.68
CA VAL A 364 -33.29 24.03 0.98
C VAL A 364 -33.14 23.10 2.18
N VAL A 365 -33.87 23.36 3.26
CA VAL A 365 -33.82 22.53 4.48
C VAL A 365 -35.17 21.87 4.69
N SER A 366 -35.18 20.56 4.91
CA SER A 366 -36.39 19.78 5.16
C SER A 366 -36.16 18.81 6.33
N GLY A 367 -36.47 19.25 7.55
CA GLY A 367 -36.37 18.44 8.77
C GLY A 367 -36.71 19.23 10.02
#